data_AF-A0A914Q8N5-F1
#
_entry.id   AF-A0A914Q8N5-F1
#
_cell.length_a   1.000
_cell.length_b   1.000
_cell.length_c   1.000
_cell.angle_alpha   90.00
_cell.angle_beta   90.00
_cell.angle_gamma   90.00
#
_symmetry.space_group_name_H-M   'P 1'
#
loop_
_entity.id
_entity.type
_entity.pdbx_description
1 polymer ?
#
loop_
_entity_poly.entity_id
_entity_poly.type
_entity_poly.pdbx_seq_one_letter_code
_entity_poly.pdbx_strand_id
1 'polypeptide(L)'
;MNIFFSLSTFEKVEKLKAERDAAHNGIEARVYELKERLTNEDFTKFAQGNEIENLTKILEETATWIEDEAGLSTTTEEFKKKRAPIEEIVSAIEKRIRDLIEAELRKKAEAEAKKKAEELAKKKAAEEAKKKEEEALKAAAKEAEGGEEKPERTEGGEEKVEGNEDTKESTGNEEENEKATLDEEEMPSVEDILLPKTDDKAHVDL
;
A
#
# COMPACT_ATOMS: atom_id res chain seq x y z
N MET A 1 13.15 41.44 47.74
CA MET A 1 13.59 40.10 47.29
C MET A 1 13.59 40.14 45.78
N ASN A 2 14.75 40.24 45.13
CA ASN A 2 14.84 40.25 43.66
C ASN A 2 14.70 38.81 43.17
N ILE A 3 13.56 38.49 42.58
CA ILE A 3 13.39 37.25 41.83
C ILE A 3 14.07 37.48 40.48
N PHE A 4 15.35 37.12 40.36
CA PHE A 4 16.00 37.06 39.05
C PHE A 4 15.37 35.89 38.30
N PHE A 5 14.39 36.21 37.46
CA PHE A 5 13.79 35.25 36.54
C PHE A 5 14.81 34.98 35.43
N SER A 6 15.45 33.81 35.50
CA SER A 6 16.46 33.42 34.51
C SER A 6 15.79 33.06 33.18
N LEU A 7 16.51 33.21 32.06
CA LEU A 7 16.04 32.75 30.74
C LEU A 7 15.62 31.28 30.76
N SER A 8 16.37 30.42 31.47
CA SER A 8 16.02 29.01 31.62
C SER A 8 14.69 28.80 32.37
N THR A 9 14.37 29.66 33.34
CA THR A 9 13.08 29.61 34.05
C THR A 9 11.95 30.04 33.13
N PHE A 10 12.16 31.09 32.33
CA PHE A 10 11.20 31.54 31.33
C PHE A 10 10.89 30.46 30.29
N GLU A 11 11.93 29.88 29.69
CA GLU A 11 11.80 28.81 28.70
C GLU A 11 10.99 27.62 29.23
N LYS A 12 11.23 27.20 30.49
CA LYS A 12 10.47 26.12 31.12
C LYS A 12 9.00 26.48 31.30
N VAL A 13 8.70 27.70 31.75
CA VAL A 13 7.32 28.16 31.96
C VAL A 13 6.56 28.25 30.63
N GLU A 14 7.19 28.84 29.61
CA GLU A 14 6.58 28.94 28.27
C GLU A 14 6.38 27.55 27.65
N LYS A 15 7.33 26.63 27.81
CA LYS A 15 7.18 25.25 27.34
C LYS A 15 5.99 24.55 28.02
N LEU A 16 5.88 24.64 29.35
CA LEU A 16 4.77 24.04 30.08
C LEU A 16 3.41 24.63 29.66
N LYS A 17 3.37 25.94 29.42
CA LYS A 17 2.17 26.62 28.91
C LYS A 17 1.82 26.12 27.51
N ALA A 18 2.79 26.05 26.59
CA ALA A 18 2.58 25.55 25.24
C ALA A 18 2.11 24.08 25.24
N GLU A 19 2.69 23.22 26.09
CA GLU A 19 2.26 21.83 26.23
C GLU A 19 0.83 21.72 26.76
N ARG A 20 0.46 22.55 27.74
CA ARG A 20 -0.92 22.60 28.26
C ARG A 20 -1.89 23.05 27.17
N ASP A 21 -1.58 24.13 26.47
CA ASP A 21 -2.43 24.68 25.40
C ASP A 21 -2.59 23.68 24.26
N ALA A 22 -1.51 22.97 23.89
CA ALA A 22 -1.58 21.87 22.92
C ALA A 22 -2.46 20.71 23.40
N ALA A 23 -2.38 20.35 24.69
CA ALA A 23 -3.23 19.29 25.24
C ALA A 23 -4.71 19.69 25.29
N HIS A 24 -5.00 20.94 25.66
CA HIS A 24 -6.35 21.50 25.67
C HIS A 24 -6.94 21.53 24.26
N ASN A 25 -6.25 22.17 23.31
CA ASN A 25 -6.72 22.26 21.93
C ASN A 25 -6.84 20.87 21.29
N GLY A 26 -5.92 19.96 21.63
CA GLY A 26 -5.93 18.58 21.12
C GLY A 26 -7.13 17.78 21.59
N ILE A 27 -7.53 17.88 22.86
CA ILE A 27 -8.74 17.19 23.34
C ILE A 27 -10.01 17.83 22.78
N GLU A 28 -10.05 19.16 22.69
CA GLU A 28 -11.20 19.90 22.14
C GLU A 28 -11.44 19.54 20.67
N ALA A 29 -10.40 19.60 19.84
CA ALA A 29 -10.48 19.22 18.43
C ALA A 29 -10.93 17.76 18.28
N ARG A 30 -10.37 16.86 19.07
CA ARG A 30 -10.73 15.44 19.04
C ARG A 30 -12.19 15.20 19.41
N VAL A 31 -12.73 15.95 20.36
CA VAL A 31 -14.14 15.86 20.75
C VAL A 31 -15.05 16.25 19.59
N TYR A 32 -14.76 17.35 18.91
CA TYR A 32 -15.57 17.80 17.77
C TYR A 32 -15.45 16.86 16.55
N GLU A 33 -14.23 16.44 16.21
CA GLU A 33 -13.97 15.47 15.13
C GLU A 33 -14.78 14.19 15.36
N LEU A 34 -14.74 13.64 16.58
CA LEU A 34 -15.44 12.39 16.87
C LEU A 34 -16.95 12.56 16.95
N LYS A 35 -17.46 13.71 17.41
CA LYS A 35 -18.91 14.01 17.34
C LYS A 35 -19.40 13.99 15.90
N GLU A 36 -18.64 14.54 14.96
CA GLU A 36 -18.95 14.47 13.53
C GLU A 36 -18.81 13.03 13.01
N ARG A 37 -17.71 12.35 13.33
CA ARG A 37 -17.45 10.99 12.86
C ARG A 37 -18.46 9.96 13.35
N LEU A 38 -19.07 10.18 14.52
CA LEU A 38 -20.17 9.37 15.04
C LEU A 38 -21.46 9.49 14.22
N THR A 39 -21.59 10.52 13.37
CA THR A 39 -22.68 10.60 12.39
C THR A 39 -22.40 9.80 11.11
N ASN A 40 -21.14 9.39 10.90
CA ASN A 40 -20.72 8.63 9.73
C ASN A 40 -21.00 7.13 9.92
N GLU A 41 -21.83 6.56 9.04
CA GLU A 41 -22.16 5.13 9.02
C GLU A 41 -20.92 4.23 8.81
N ASP A 42 -19.91 4.72 8.07
CA ASP A 42 -18.69 3.97 7.82
C ASP A 42 -17.84 3.79 9.08
N PHE A 43 -17.98 4.66 10.06
CA PHE A 43 -17.32 4.51 11.35
C PHE A 43 -18.17 3.66 12.29
N THR A 44 -19.45 4.00 12.42
CA THR A 44 -20.35 3.39 13.42
C THR A 44 -20.64 1.92 13.16
N LYS A 45 -20.64 1.46 11.90
CA LYS A 45 -20.87 0.04 11.55
C LYS A 45 -19.81 -0.93 12.11
N PHE A 46 -18.64 -0.43 12.50
CA PHE A 46 -17.55 -1.25 13.06
C PHE A 46 -17.49 -1.24 14.59
N ALA A 47 -18.31 -0.41 15.23
CA ALA A 47 -18.43 -0.41 16.66
C ALA A 47 -19.20 -1.65 17.14
N GLN A 48 -18.86 -2.10 18.34
CA GLN A 48 -19.39 -3.31 18.96
C GLN A 48 -20.03 -3.00 20.31
N GLY A 49 -21.06 -3.77 20.66
CA GLY A 49 -21.73 -3.65 21.96
C GLY A 49 -22.24 -2.24 22.24
N ASN A 50 -21.72 -1.64 23.31
CA ASN A 50 -22.07 -0.29 23.77
C ASN A 50 -20.97 0.75 23.48
N GLU A 51 -20.02 0.47 22.58
CA GLU A 51 -18.91 1.39 22.31
C GLU A 51 -19.37 2.77 21.82
N ILE A 52 -20.36 2.84 20.91
CA ILE A 52 -20.90 4.12 20.43
C ILE A 52 -21.57 4.89 21.57
N GLU A 53 -22.42 4.24 22.35
CA GLU A 53 -23.12 4.88 23.48
C GLU A 53 -22.12 5.40 24.52
N ASN A 54 -21.12 4.58 24.88
CA ASN A 54 -20.06 4.96 25.81
C ASN A 54 -19.24 6.13 25.25
N LEU A 55 -18.86 6.08 23.98
CA LEU A 55 -18.07 7.12 23.33
C LEU A 55 -18.86 8.44 23.30
N THR A 56 -20.12 8.43 22.85
CA THR A 56 -20.99 9.62 22.85
C THR A 56 -21.06 10.23 24.25
N LYS A 57 -21.31 9.41 25.27
CA LYS A 57 -21.37 9.87 26.66
C LYS A 57 -20.07 10.50 27.12
N ILE A 58 -18.92 9.86 26.87
CA ILE A 58 -17.61 10.38 27.25
C ILE A 58 -17.31 11.69 26.51
N LEU A 59 -17.69 11.81 25.24
CA LEU A 59 -17.51 13.02 24.45
C LEU A 59 -18.36 14.18 24.95
N GLU A 60 -19.60 13.92 25.37
CA GLU A 60 -20.46 14.92 26.01
C GLU A 60 -19.90 15.36 27.37
N GLU A 61 -19.56 14.41 28.24
CA GLU A 61 -18.95 14.69 29.55
C GLU A 61 -17.62 15.45 29.41
N THR A 62 -16.83 15.12 28.39
CA THR A 62 -15.56 15.81 28.12
C THR A 62 -15.79 17.20 27.57
N ALA A 63 -16.76 17.39 26.67
CA ALA A 63 -17.12 18.72 26.15
C ALA A 63 -17.57 19.65 27.29
N THR A 64 -18.51 19.21 28.12
CA THR A 64 -18.98 19.96 29.29
C THR A 64 -17.84 20.25 30.25
N TRP A 65 -16.98 19.27 30.51
CA TRP A 65 -15.81 19.48 31.37
C TRP A 65 -14.85 20.54 30.79
N ILE A 66 -14.62 20.56 29.47
CA ILE A 66 -13.78 21.58 28.82
C ILE A 66 -14.40 22.98 28.96
N GLU A 67 -15.71 23.10 28.77
CA GLU A 67 -16.40 24.39 28.76
C GLU A 67 -16.61 24.97 30.18
N ASP A 68 -16.98 24.12 31.14
CA ASP A 68 -17.44 24.56 32.46
C ASP A 68 -16.40 24.39 33.58
N GLU A 69 -15.54 23.36 33.51
CA GLU A 69 -14.64 22.98 34.60
C GLU A 69 -13.15 23.24 34.29
N ALA A 70 -12.75 23.05 33.03
CA ALA A 70 -11.38 23.27 32.61
C ALA A 70 -11.07 24.78 32.59
N GLY A 71 -9.91 25.14 33.15
CA GLY A 71 -9.52 26.54 33.28
C GLY A 71 -8.02 26.70 33.37
N LEU A 72 -7.58 27.89 33.77
CA LEU A 72 -6.15 28.22 33.79
C LEU A 72 -5.32 27.33 34.73
N SER A 73 -5.95 26.76 35.76
CA SER A 73 -5.34 25.85 36.74
C SER A 73 -5.31 24.39 36.29
N THR A 74 -6.01 24.04 35.22
CA THR A 74 -6.05 22.65 34.72
C THR A 74 -4.69 22.25 34.16
N THR A 75 -4.22 21.10 34.59
CA THR A 75 -2.89 20.60 34.23
C THR A 75 -2.91 19.84 32.90
N THR A 76 -1.78 19.80 32.21
CA THR A 76 -1.60 19.00 31.00
C THR A 76 -1.96 17.52 31.21
N GLU A 77 -1.69 16.98 32.40
CA GLU A 77 -1.99 15.59 32.74
C GLU A 77 -3.49 15.33 32.92
N GLU A 78 -4.27 16.31 33.35
CA GLU A 78 -5.73 16.18 33.42
C GLU A 78 -6.34 16.10 32.02
N PHE A 79 -5.88 16.94 31.08
CA PHE A 79 -6.28 16.83 29.68
C PHE A 79 -5.95 15.46 29.09
N LYS A 80 -4.75 14.94 29.33
CA LYS A 80 -4.36 13.59 28.89
C LYS A 80 -5.23 12.50 29.50
N LYS A 81 -5.55 12.58 30.80
CA LYS A 81 -6.42 11.62 31.49
C LYS A 81 -7.84 11.62 30.94
N LYS A 82 -8.40 12.80 30.62
CA LYS A 82 -9.73 12.91 29.99
C LYS A 82 -9.73 12.39 28.56
N ARG A 83 -8.63 12.56 27.83
CA ARG A 83 -8.48 12.05 26.45
C ARG A 83 -8.28 10.53 26.38
N ALA A 84 -7.61 9.92 27.35
CA ALA A 84 -7.29 8.48 27.34
C ALA A 84 -8.50 7.54 27.08
N PRO A 85 -9.65 7.65 27.78
CA PRO A 85 -10.79 6.77 27.54
C PRO A 85 -11.43 6.97 26.16
N ILE A 86 -11.33 8.16 25.57
CA ILE A 86 -11.77 8.43 24.20
C ILE A 86 -10.92 7.61 23.23
N GLU A 87 -9.59 7.71 23.35
CA GLU A 87 -8.67 7.02 22.43
C GLU A 87 -8.70 5.49 22.60
N GLU A 88 -8.97 4.97 23.79
CA GLU A 88 -9.13 3.54 24.02
C GLU A 88 -10.28 2.96 23.16
N ILE A 89 -11.45 3.60 23.19
CA ILE A 89 -12.61 3.15 22.41
C ILE A 89 -12.37 3.37 20.91
N VAL A 90 -11.90 4.55 20.53
CA VAL A 90 -11.69 4.89 19.12
C VAL A 90 -10.64 4.00 18.47
N SER A 91 -9.52 3.75 19.14
CA SER A 91 -8.46 2.89 18.61
C SER A 91 -8.94 1.45 18.38
N ALA A 92 -9.84 0.94 19.22
CA ALA A 92 -10.45 -0.38 19.01
C ALA A 92 -11.33 -0.42 17.75
N ILE A 93 -12.15 0.62 17.52
CA ILE A 93 -13.00 0.73 16.32
C ILE A 93 -12.12 0.89 15.07
N GLU A 94 -11.16 1.82 15.11
CA GLU A 94 -10.24 2.09 14.00
C GLU A 94 -9.40 0.88 13.62
N LYS A 95 -8.99 0.07 14.61
CA LYS A 95 -8.29 -1.19 14.34
C LYS A 95 -9.15 -2.13 13.51
N ARG A 96 -10.44 -2.30 13.85
CA ARG A 96 -11.35 -3.16 13.07
C ARG A 96 -11.56 -2.63 11.65
N ILE A 97 -11.65 -1.31 11.49
CA ILE A 97 -11.73 -0.66 10.18
C ILE A 97 -10.48 -0.98 9.37
N ARG A 98 -9.30 -0.79 9.95
CA ARG A 98 -8.01 -1.04 9.31
C ARG A 98 -7.86 -2.50 8.88
N ASP A 99 -8.16 -3.44 9.78
CA ASP A 99 -8.06 -4.87 9.51
C ASP A 99 -8.95 -5.28 8.31
N LEU A 100 -10.14 -4.68 8.18
CA LEU A 100 -11.03 -4.93 7.05
C LEU A 100 -10.50 -4.33 5.74
N ILE A 101 -10.03 -3.07 5.77
CA ILE A 101 -9.46 -2.40 4.59
C ILE A 101 -8.24 -3.18 4.08
N GLU A 102 -7.32 -3.58 4.97
CA GLU A 102 -6.14 -4.36 4.61
C GLU A 102 -6.52 -5.71 3.98
N ALA A 103 -7.54 -6.40 4.52
CA ALA A 103 -8.02 -7.65 3.97
C ALA A 103 -8.64 -7.48 2.57
N GLU A 104 -9.37 -6.39 2.32
CA GLU A 104 -9.92 -6.08 1.00
C GLU A 104 -8.84 -5.73 -0.02
N LEU A 105 -7.85 -4.93 0.37
CA LEU A 105 -6.71 -4.59 -0.48
C LEU A 105 -5.93 -5.85 -0.87
N ARG A 106 -5.68 -6.74 0.09
CA ARG A 106 -5.01 -8.02 -0.18
C ARG A 106 -5.79 -8.87 -1.18
N LYS A 107 -7.12 -8.98 -1.03
CA LYS A 107 -7.97 -9.73 -1.98
C LYS A 107 -7.93 -9.13 -3.38
N LYS A 108 -7.95 -7.79 -3.49
CA LYS A 108 -7.83 -7.08 -4.78
C LYS A 108 -6.48 -7.37 -5.43
N ALA A 109 -5.39 -7.28 -4.67
CA ALA A 109 -4.04 -7.58 -5.15
C ALA A 109 -3.90 -9.04 -5.63
N GLU A 110 -4.42 -10.00 -4.86
CA GLU A 110 -4.42 -11.42 -5.25
C GLU A 110 -5.22 -11.67 -6.53
N ALA A 111 -6.39 -11.04 -6.68
CA ALA A 111 -7.22 -11.16 -7.88
C ALA A 111 -6.54 -10.54 -9.11
N GLU A 112 -5.87 -9.40 -8.95
CA GLU A 112 -5.12 -8.75 -10.02
C GLU A 112 -3.89 -9.57 -10.43
N ALA A 113 -3.15 -10.10 -9.46
CA ALA A 113 -2.02 -10.99 -9.72
C ALA A 113 -2.44 -12.24 -10.49
N LYS A 114 -3.60 -12.83 -10.13
CA LYS A 114 -4.16 -13.97 -10.85
C LYS A 114 -4.54 -13.62 -12.30
N LYS A 115 -5.16 -12.46 -12.53
CA LYS A 115 -5.48 -11.98 -13.89
C LYS A 115 -4.22 -11.75 -14.73
N LYS A 116 -3.21 -11.09 -14.18
CA LYS A 116 -1.92 -10.86 -14.84
C LYS A 116 -1.20 -12.17 -15.16
N ALA A 117 -1.23 -13.14 -14.25
CA ALA A 117 -0.64 -14.46 -14.48
C ALA A 117 -1.37 -15.24 -15.60
N GLU A 118 -2.70 -15.20 -15.64
CA GLU A 118 -3.49 -15.85 -16.70
C GLU A 118 -3.24 -15.19 -18.07
N GLU A 119 -3.17 -13.87 -18.14
CA GLU A 119 -2.86 -13.15 -19.38
C GLU A 119 -1.44 -13.46 -19.88
N LEU A 120 -0.45 -13.48 -18.98
CA LEU A 120 0.91 -13.85 -19.33
C LEU A 120 1.01 -15.29 -19.83
N ALA A 121 0.28 -16.23 -19.21
CA ALA A 121 0.23 -17.62 -19.66
C ALA A 121 -0.39 -17.75 -21.06
N LYS A 122 -1.46 -17.00 -21.36
CA LYS A 122 -2.08 -16.97 -22.70
C LYS A 122 -1.13 -16.39 -23.75
N LYS A 123 -0.41 -15.31 -23.43
CA LYS A 123 0.59 -14.72 -24.34
C LYS A 123 1.72 -15.70 -24.66
N LYS A 124 2.29 -16.35 -23.64
CA LYS A 124 3.34 -17.37 -23.82
C LYS A 124 2.85 -18.57 -24.64
N ALA A 125 1.65 -19.07 -24.38
CA ALA A 125 1.08 -20.17 -25.14
C ALA A 125 0.83 -19.80 -26.62
N ALA A 126 0.36 -18.58 -26.88
CA ALA A 126 0.15 -18.10 -28.25
C ALA A 126 1.48 -17.89 -29.00
N GLU A 127 2.52 -17.39 -28.33
CA GLU A 127 3.86 -17.24 -28.91
C GLU A 127 4.50 -18.59 -29.21
N GLU A 128 4.39 -19.56 -28.30
CA GLU A 128 4.90 -20.91 -28.53
C GLU A 128 4.17 -21.64 -29.66
N ALA A 129 2.85 -21.44 -29.78
CA ALA A 129 2.06 -21.96 -30.89
C ALA A 129 2.48 -21.35 -32.24
N LYS A 130 2.68 -20.03 -32.30
CA LYS A 130 3.18 -19.35 -33.51
C LYS A 130 4.59 -19.83 -33.90
N LYS A 131 5.48 -20.04 -32.91
CA LYS A 131 6.83 -20.53 -33.17
C LYS A 131 6.82 -21.96 -33.74
N LYS A 132 5.96 -22.85 -33.21
CA LYS A 132 5.78 -24.21 -33.75
C LYS A 132 5.19 -24.22 -35.16
N GLU A 133 4.28 -23.31 -35.46
CA GLU A 133 3.72 -23.14 -36.80
C GLU A 133 4.77 -22.64 -37.80
N GLU A 134 5.61 -21.68 -37.41
CA GLU A 134 6.71 -21.17 -38.24
C GLU A 134 7.80 -22.23 -38.49
N GLU A 135 8.16 -23.03 -37.47
CA GLU A 135 9.09 -24.16 -37.63
C GLU A 135 8.53 -25.27 -38.52
N ALA A 136 7.23 -25.59 -38.41
CA ALA A 136 6.58 -26.56 -39.27
C ALA A 136 6.53 -26.11 -40.74
N LEU A 137 6.27 -24.82 -40.99
CA LEU A 137 6.31 -24.24 -42.34
C LEU A 137 7.73 -24.25 -42.93
N LYS A 138 8.77 -23.98 -42.13
CA LYS A 138 10.17 -24.08 -42.57
C LYS A 138 10.60 -25.52 -42.84
N ALA A 139 10.11 -26.50 -42.06
CA ALA A 139 10.39 -27.92 -42.29
C ALA A 139 9.70 -28.44 -43.56
N ALA A 140 8.45 -28.08 -43.79
CA ALA A 140 7.70 -28.46 -45.00
C ALA A 140 8.29 -27.84 -46.28
N ALA A 141 8.81 -26.61 -46.21
CA ALA A 141 9.52 -25.99 -47.33
C ALA A 141 10.85 -26.72 -47.66
N LYS A 142 11.50 -27.33 -46.67
CA LYS A 142 12.76 -28.07 -46.84
C LYS A 142 12.55 -29.47 -47.44
N GLU A 143 11.38 -30.07 -47.26
CA GLU A 143 11.02 -31.35 -47.91
C GLU A 143 10.50 -31.18 -49.35
N ALA A 144 10.09 -29.98 -49.76
CA ALA A 144 9.68 -29.69 -51.14
C ALA A 144 10.85 -29.43 -52.11
N GLU A 145 12.08 -29.26 -51.61
CA GLU A 145 13.28 -28.94 -52.42
C GLU A 145 14.28 -30.11 -52.54
N GLY A 146 13.99 -31.29 -51.98
CA GLY A 146 14.87 -32.46 -52.02
C GLY A 146 14.22 -33.67 -52.68
N GLY A 147 14.17 -33.72 -54.01
CA GLY A 147 13.48 -34.81 -54.69
C GLY A 147 13.68 -34.97 -56.20
N GLU A 148 14.85 -34.64 -56.75
CA GLU A 148 15.24 -35.21 -58.05
C GLU A 148 16.75 -35.47 -58.05
N GLU A 149 17.18 -36.65 -57.62
CA GLU A 149 18.35 -37.29 -58.23
C GLU A 149 18.33 -38.82 -58.09
N LYS A 150 18.60 -39.41 -59.25
CA LYS A 150 18.59 -40.81 -59.69
C LYS A 150 19.68 -41.66 -58.99
N PRO A 151 19.48 -42.96 -58.69
CA PRO A 151 20.56 -43.82 -58.24
C PRO A 151 21.25 -44.51 -59.44
N GLU A 152 22.54 -44.29 -59.62
CA GLU A 152 23.38 -45.15 -60.46
C GLU A 152 24.70 -45.50 -59.74
N ARG A 153 24.74 -46.79 -59.35
CA ARG A 153 25.83 -47.68 -58.96
C ARG A 153 27.26 -47.27 -59.34
N THR A 154 28.22 -47.45 -58.43
CA THR A 154 29.48 -48.20 -58.69
C THR A 154 30.20 -48.59 -57.38
N GLU A 155 30.86 -49.74 -57.46
CA GLU A 155 31.59 -50.47 -56.42
C GLU A 155 32.94 -49.85 -56.05
N GLY A 156 33.41 -50.18 -54.84
CA GLY A 156 34.82 -50.49 -54.59
C GLY A 156 35.52 -49.63 -53.54
N GLY A 157 36.16 -50.29 -52.57
CA GLY A 157 37.26 -49.71 -51.80
C GLY A 157 37.19 -49.96 -50.29
N GLU A 158 37.88 -51.01 -49.84
CA GLU A 158 38.33 -51.18 -48.46
C GLU A 158 39.18 -49.98 -48.01
N GLU A 159 39.11 -49.56 -46.74
CA GLU A 159 40.20 -49.72 -45.75
C GLU A 159 39.92 -48.88 -44.48
N LYS A 160 40.40 -49.45 -43.36
CA LYS A 160 40.42 -49.02 -41.96
C LYS A 160 40.88 -47.57 -41.71
N VAL A 161 40.52 -46.99 -40.54
CA VAL A 161 41.45 -46.51 -39.48
C VAL A 161 40.67 -45.80 -38.34
N GLU A 162 41.14 -46.06 -37.11
CA GLU A 162 40.72 -45.53 -35.79
C GLU A 162 40.97 -44.02 -35.58
N GLY A 163 40.26 -43.43 -34.60
CA GLY A 163 40.94 -42.62 -33.57
C GLY A 163 40.47 -41.17 -33.35
N ASN A 164 40.26 -40.86 -32.05
CA ASN A 164 40.29 -39.58 -31.32
C ASN A 164 39.23 -38.50 -31.58
N GLU A 165 38.46 -38.06 -30.58
CA GLU A 165 38.77 -37.32 -29.32
C GLU A 165 39.01 -35.81 -29.51
N ASP A 166 38.18 -35.07 -28.77
CA ASP A 166 38.36 -33.73 -28.18
C ASP A 166 38.80 -32.56 -29.04
N THR A 167 37.95 -31.52 -29.07
CA THR A 167 38.37 -30.19 -28.61
C THR A 167 37.19 -29.27 -28.29
N LYS A 168 37.10 -28.94 -27.00
CA LYS A 168 36.79 -27.64 -26.36
C LYS A 168 37.08 -26.45 -27.30
N GLU A 169 36.29 -25.36 -27.33
CA GLU A 169 36.31 -24.30 -26.32
C GLU A 169 35.52 -23.08 -26.85
N SER A 170 35.23 -22.12 -25.94
CA SER A 170 34.86 -20.72 -26.19
C SER A 170 33.37 -20.45 -26.47
N THR A 171 32.70 -19.47 -25.88
CA THR A 171 33.12 -18.22 -25.21
C THR A 171 32.01 -17.80 -24.25
N GLY A 172 32.38 -17.22 -23.11
CA GLY A 172 31.45 -16.47 -22.26
C GLY A 172 31.03 -15.15 -22.89
N ASN A 173 29.90 -14.61 -22.44
CA ASN A 173 29.61 -13.19 -22.55
C ASN A 173 28.92 -12.73 -21.26
N GLU A 174 29.57 -11.79 -20.58
CA GLU A 174 28.99 -10.93 -19.57
C GLU A 174 27.94 -10.04 -20.26
N GLU A 175 26.79 -9.86 -19.63
CA GLU A 175 25.95 -8.71 -19.92
C GLU A 175 25.37 -8.16 -18.62
N GLU A 176 25.70 -6.89 -18.42
CA GLU A 176 25.24 -5.97 -17.40
C GLU A 176 23.71 -5.95 -17.35
N ASN A 177 23.13 -5.84 -16.15
CA ASN A 177 21.75 -5.40 -16.05
C ASN A 177 21.64 -4.24 -15.07
N GLU A 178 21.40 -3.07 -15.65
CA GLU A 178 21.08 -1.82 -14.98
C GLU A 178 19.73 -1.92 -14.26
N LYS A 179 19.72 -1.41 -13.02
CA LYS A 179 18.75 -0.45 -12.48
C LYS A 179 17.25 -0.70 -12.73
N ALA A 180 16.55 -1.08 -11.66
CA ALA A 180 15.19 -0.58 -11.41
C ALA A 180 15.05 -0.28 -9.91
N THR A 181 15.38 0.95 -9.52
CA THR A 181 14.84 1.57 -8.32
C THR A 181 13.35 1.73 -8.55
N LEU A 182 12.53 0.93 -7.86
CA LEU A 182 11.10 1.21 -7.74
C LEU A 182 10.95 2.52 -6.99
N ASP A 183 10.34 3.50 -7.64
CA ASP A 183 9.72 4.65 -6.97
C ASP A 183 8.79 4.08 -5.88
N GLU A 184 9.11 4.39 -4.62
CA GLU A 184 8.12 4.40 -3.56
C GLU A 184 7.13 5.51 -3.92
N GLU A 185 6.10 5.18 -4.69
CA GLU A 185 4.89 6.00 -4.69
C GLU A 185 4.35 6.00 -3.26
N GLU A 186 4.59 7.11 -2.59
CA GLU A 186 4.13 7.46 -1.26
C GLU A 186 2.65 7.11 -1.13
N MET A 187 2.34 6.07 -0.35
CA MET A 187 0.96 5.63 -0.16
C MET A 187 0.14 6.79 0.44
N PRO A 188 -1.06 7.09 -0.11
CA PRO A 188 -1.90 8.14 0.43
C PRO A 188 -2.25 7.84 1.89
N SER A 189 -2.19 8.88 2.72
CA SER A 189 -2.46 8.75 4.14
C SER A 189 -3.94 8.39 4.37
N VAL A 190 -4.24 7.75 5.50
CA VAL A 190 -5.63 7.35 5.86
C VAL A 190 -6.55 8.57 5.96
N GLU A 191 -6.01 9.77 6.20
CA GLU A 191 -6.74 11.04 6.23
C GLU A 191 -7.26 11.44 4.84
N ASP A 192 -6.55 11.09 3.75
CA ASP A 192 -6.92 11.45 2.38
C ASP A 192 -8.08 10.60 1.82
N ILE A 193 -8.37 9.47 2.45
CA ILE A 193 -9.41 8.52 1.99
C ILE A 193 -10.77 8.85 2.62
N LEU A 194 -10.79 9.52 3.77
CA LEU A 194 -12.01 9.77 4.55
C LEU A 194 -12.62 11.16 4.35
N LEU A 195 -11.98 12.06 3.60
CA LEU A 195 -12.57 13.36 3.27
C LEU A 195 -13.51 13.23 2.06
N PRO A 196 -14.76 13.74 2.14
CA PRO A 196 -15.64 13.80 0.98
C PRO A 196 -15.01 14.72 -0.07
N LYS A 197 -14.81 14.20 -1.28
CA LYS A 197 -14.49 15.04 -2.44
C LYS A 197 -15.65 16.00 -2.63
N THR A 198 -15.41 17.29 -2.38
CA THR A 198 -16.37 18.34 -2.71
C THR A 198 -16.48 18.38 -4.24
N ASP A 199 -17.58 17.84 -4.77
CA ASP A 199 -17.92 18.00 -6.18
C ASP A 199 -18.22 19.49 -6.45
N ASP A 200 -17.24 20.18 -7.03
CA ASP A 200 -17.43 21.48 -7.66
C ASP A 200 -18.39 21.33 -8.85
N LYS A 201 -19.68 21.51 -8.60
CA LYS A 201 -20.67 21.90 -9.61
C LYS A 201 -21.45 23.12 -9.14
N ALA A 202 -20.78 24.26 -9.15
CA ALA A 202 -21.46 25.53 -9.32
C ALA A 202 -21.92 25.65 -10.79
N HIS A 203 -23.21 25.40 -11.03
CA HIS A 203 -23.93 26.01 -12.15
C HIS A 203 -25.17 26.68 -11.56
N VAL A 204 -24.99 27.94 -11.18
CA VAL A 204 -26.09 28.87 -10.97
C VAL A 204 -26.24 29.61 -12.28
N ASP A 205 -27.20 29.17 -13.10
CA ASP A 205 -27.66 29.97 -14.22
C ASP A 205 -28.50 31.14 -13.67
N LEU A 206 -28.08 32.35 -14.04
CA LEU A 206 -28.75 33.63 -13.83
C LEU A 206 -29.71 33.92 -14.99
#